data_AF-A0AAV2G8P5-F1
#
_entry.id   AF-A0AAV2G8P5-F1
#
_cell.length_a   1.000
_cell.length_b   1.000
_cell.length_c   1.000
_cell.angle_alpha   90.00
_cell.angle_beta   90.00
_cell.angle_gamma   90.00
#
_symmetry.space_group_name_H-M   'P 1'
#
loop_
_entity.id
_entity.type
_entity.pdbx_description
1 polymer ?
#
loop_
_entity_poly.entity_id
_entity_poly.type
_entity_poly.pdbx_seq_one_letter_code
_entity_poly.pdbx_strand_id
1 'polypeptide(L)'
;MREDESEDVAAAMREDDLDNEVPEDDDPRFPTIPFTAMEKQRWRREWRSALIVKVLGRTFPFPVISKRLESLWAKCGMLQISSLSYSFYAVRFTS
;
A
#
# COMPACT_ATOMS: atom_id res chain seq x y z
N MET A 1 -26.15 10.59 -20.54
CA MET A 1 -25.07 9.96 -21.35
C MET A 1 -23.83 10.78 -21.00
N ARG A 2 -23.29 10.64 -19.77
CA ARG A 2 -22.15 9.81 -19.34
C ARG A 2 -20.96 9.88 -20.31
N GLU A 3 -20.26 11.01 -20.30
CA GLU A 3 -18.96 11.18 -20.97
C GLU A 3 -17.84 11.60 -19.98
N ASP A 4 -18.17 12.01 -18.74
CA ASP A 4 -17.21 12.44 -17.71
C ASP A 4 -16.39 11.31 -17.03
N GLU A 5 -16.72 10.03 -17.20
CA GLU A 5 -16.00 8.93 -16.52
C GLU A 5 -14.68 8.53 -17.22
N SER A 6 -14.32 9.17 -18.34
CA SER A 6 -13.19 8.77 -19.19
C SER A 6 -11.87 9.51 -18.91
N GLU A 7 -11.91 10.68 -18.25
CA GLU A 7 -10.70 11.45 -17.94
C GLU A 7 -10.05 11.03 -16.60
N ASP A 8 -10.84 10.58 -15.63
CA ASP A 8 -10.34 10.10 -14.32
C ASP A 8 -9.54 8.80 -14.43
N VAL A 9 -9.89 7.92 -15.39
CA VAL A 9 -9.13 6.69 -15.63
C VAL A 9 -7.78 6.95 -16.29
N ALA A 10 -7.64 8.02 -17.08
CA ALA A 10 -6.39 8.36 -17.77
C ALA A 10 -5.37 9.06 -16.84
N ALA A 11 -5.84 9.74 -15.79
CA ALA A 11 -4.97 10.31 -14.76
C ALA A 11 -4.34 9.22 -13.88
N ALA A 12 -5.10 8.17 -13.55
CA ALA A 12 -4.60 7.02 -12.79
C ALA A 12 -3.57 6.15 -13.55
N MET A 13 -3.49 6.27 -14.88
CA MET A 13 -2.49 5.56 -15.68
C MET A 13 -1.11 6.22 -15.68
N ARG A 14 -0.98 7.50 -15.32
CA ARG A 14 0.31 8.23 -15.41
C ARG A 14 1.29 7.98 -14.26
N GLU A 15 0.83 7.48 -13.12
CA GLU A 15 1.72 7.21 -11.97
C GLU A 15 2.32 5.80 -11.98
N ASP A 16 1.75 4.89 -12.78
CA ASP A 16 2.11 3.46 -12.79
C ASP A 16 3.25 3.13 -13.80
N ASP A 17 3.50 4.02 -14.76
CA ASP A 17 4.52 3.83 -15.80
C ASP A 17 5.98 3.95 -15.31
N LEU A 18 6.21 4.46 -14.09
CA LEU A 18 7.56 4.61 -13.53
C LEU A 18 8.16 3.29 -12.98
N ASP A 19 7.36 2.24 -12.82
CA ASP A 19 7.79 0.94 -12.26
C ASP A 19 7.85 -0.20 -13.29
N ASN A 20 7.66 0.12 -14.58
CA ASN A 20 7.68 -0.86 -15.66
C ASN A 20 9.03 -0.97 -16.40
N GLU A 21 10.07 -0.28 -15.91
CA GLU A 21 11.45 -0.53 -16.36
C GLU A 21 11.90 -1.89 -15.83
N VAL A 22 11.72 -2.93 -16.65
CA VAL A 22 12.34 -4.23 -16.41
C VAL A 22 13.85 -4.02 -16.54
N PRO A 23 14.65 -4.31 -15.50
CA PRO A 23 16.10 -4.22 -15.61
C PRO A 23 16.56 -5.12 -16.76
N GLU A 24 17.29 -4.56 -17.74
CA GLU A 24 17.82 -5.32 -18.88
C GLU A 24 18.90 -6.34 -18.45
N ASP A 25 19.35 -6.28 -17.19
CA ASP A 25 20.44 -7.08 -16.66
C ASP A 25 19.91 -8.34 -15.96
N ASP A 26 19.73 -9.41 -16.73
CA ASP A 26 19.30 -10.72 -16.25
C ASP A 26 20.50 -11.44 -15.60
N ASP A 27 20.95 -10.96 -14.41
CA ASP A 27 22.00 -11.62 -13.63
C ASP A 27 21.48 -13.02 -13.21
N PRO A 28 22.12 -14.12 -13.63
CA PRO A 28 21.66 -15.48 -13.31
C PRO A 28 21.67 -15.80 -11.80
N ARG A 29 22.27 -14.96 -10.96
CA ARG A 29 22.21 -15.05 -9.49
C ARG A 29 20.97 -14.37 -8.90
N PHE A 30 20.31 -13.49 -9.65
CA PHE A 30 19.14 -12.71 -9.24
C PHE A 30 18.08 -12.73 -10.34
N PRO A 31 17.30 -13.82 -10.48
CA PRO A 31 16.30 -13.93 -11.54
C PRO A 31 15.24 -12.84 -11.42
N THR A 32 14.99 -12.13 -12.51
CA THR A 32 13.91 -11.14 -12.58
C THR A 32 12.60 -11.85 -12.86
N ILE A 33 11.61 -11.71 -11.97
CA ILE A 33 10.27 -12.26 -12.18
C ILE A 33 9.39 -11.15 -12.76
N PRO A 34 9.07 -11.18 -14.07
CA PRO A 34 8.22 -10.16 -14.67
C PRO A 34 6.77 -10.33 -14.22
N PHE A 35 6.11 -9.22 -13.90
CA PHE A 35 4.69 -9.16 -13.59
C PHE A 35 4.01 -8.18 -14.53
N THR A 36 2.80 -8.50 -14.98
CA THR A 36 2.03 -7.57 -15.81
C THR A 36 1.58 -6.35 -15.00
N ALA A 37 1.42 -5.21 -15.67
CA ALA A 37 0.89 -4.00 -15.03
C ALA A 37 -0.47 -4.25 -14.35
N MET A 38 -1.32 -5.10 -14.95
CA MET A 38 -2.62 -5.48 -14.38
C MET A 38 -2.47 -6.24 -13.06
N GLU A 39 -1.51 -7.18 -12.96
CA GLU A 39 -1.25 -7.93 -11.73
C GLU A 39 -0.70 -7.01 -10.63
N LYS A 40 0.28 -6.18 -10.97
CA LYS A 40 0.84 -5.18 -10.04
C LYS A 40 -0.25 -4.24 -9.53
N GLN A 41 -1.12 -3.75 -10.40
CA GLN A 41 -2.23 -2.88 -10.03
C GLN A 41 -3.24 -3.61 -9.14
N ARG A 42 -3.55 -4.88 -9.44
CA ARG A 42 -4.43 -5.71 -8.60
C ARG A 42 -3.88 -5.86 -7.18
N TRP A 43 -2.58 -6.13 -7.04
CA TRP A 43 -1.96 -6.24 -5.72
C TRP A 43 -1.93 -4.89 -5.01
N ARG A 44 -1.51 -3.82 -5.69
CA ARG A 44 -1.44 -2.47 -5.10
C ARG A 44 -2.81 -1.92 -4.73
N ARG A 45 -3.89 -2.32 -5.40
CA ARG A 45 -5.26 -1.89 -5.08
C ARG A 45 -5.60 -2.11 -3.61
N GLU A 46 -5.24 -3.26 -3.05
CA GLU A 46 -5.50 -3.60 -1.64
C GLU A 46 -4.69 -2.74 -0.66
N TRP A 47 -3.52 -2.27 -1.08
CA TRP A 47 -2.61 -1.45 -0.26
C TRP A 47 -2.74 0.05 -0.50
N ARG A 48 -3.49 0.47 -1.54
CA ARG A 48 -3.62 1.89 -1.91
C ARG A 48 -4.19 2.75 -0.78
N SER A 49 -5.03 2.17 0.07
CA SER A 49 -5.62 2.84 1.24
C SER A 49 -5.00 2.39 2.57
N ALA A 50 -3.82 1.77 2.52
CA ALA A 50 -3.12 1.23 3.68
C ALA A 50 -1.78 1.95 3.94
N LEU A 51 -1.49 2.19 5.21
CA LEU A 51 -0.24 2.76 5.70
C LEU A 51 0.55 1.70 6.48
N ILE A 52 1.82 1.51 6.12
CA ILE A 52 2.74 0.64 6.87
C ILE A 52 3.44 1.48 7.93
N VAL A 53 3.14 1.21 9.19
CA VAL A 53 3.64 1.95 10.35
C VAL A 53 4.68 1.11 11.07
N LYS A 54 5.87 1.67 11.27
CA LYS A 54 6.90 1.07 12.13
C LYS A 54 7.03 1.86 13.42
N VAL A 55 6.95 1.17 14.55
CA VAL A 55 7.25 1.79 15.85
C VAL A 55 8.76 1.74 16.07
N LEU A 56 9.37 2.91 16.26
CA LEU A 56 10.80 3.05 16.53
C LEU A 56 11.07 2.99 18.04
N GLY A 57 12.23 2.41 18.40
CA GLY A 57 12.66 2.30 19.79
C GLY A 57 12.19 1.00 20.44
N ARG A 58 11.31 1.09 21.44
CA ARG A 58 10.82 -0.08 22.20
C ARG A 58 9.62 -0.75 21.53
N THR A 59 9.52 -2.06 21.70
CA THR A 59 8.34 -2.83 21.29
C THR A 59 7.21 -2.60 22.28
N PHE A 60 6.00 -2.45 21.76
CA PHE A 60 4.78 -2.40 22.58
C PHE A 60 3.83 -3.52 22.17
N PRO A 61 3.00 -4.01 23.11
CA PRO A 61 1.93 -4.94 22.77
C PRO A 61 0.97 -4.34 21.75
N PHE A 62 0.44 -5.18 20.85
CA PHE A 62 -0.50 -4.77 19.81
C PHE A 62 -1.69 -3.93 20.34
N PRO A 63 -2.37 -4.29 21.45
CA PRO A 63 -3.51 -3.51 21.95
C PRO A 63 -3.16 -2.08 22.40
N VAL A 64 -1.90 -1.84 22.80
CA VAL A 64 -1.44 -0.52 23.22
C VAL A 64 -1.24 0.37 21.99
N ILE A 65 -0.64 -0.19 20.94
CA ILE A 65 -0.42 0.52 19.69
C ILE A 65 -1.74 0.75 18.97
N SER A 66 -2.62 -0.25 18.91
CA SER A 66 -3.93 -0.11 18.25
C SER A 66 -4.73 1.05 18.84
N LYS A 67 -4.89 1.10 20.16
CA LYS A 67 -5.57 2.20 20.86
C LYS A 67 -4.92 3.56 20.61
N ARG A 68 -3.58 3.61 20.54
CA ARG A 68 -2.87 4.86 20.31
C ARG A 68 -3.05 5.35 18.87
N LEU A 69 -3.01 4.46 17.89
CA LEU A 69 -3.27 4.77 16.49
C LEU A 69 -4.74 5.19 16.29
N GLU A 70 -5.68 4.48 16.91
CA GLU A 70 -7.10 4.85 16.94
C GLU A 70 -7.31 6.25 17.54
N SER A 71 -6.66 6.56 18.66
CA SER A 71 -6.77 7.88 19.30
C SER A 71 -6.13 9.00 18.47
N LEU A 72 -4.99 8.76 17.82
CA LEU A 72 -4.30 9.76 17.00
C LEU A 72 -5.06 10.04 15.70
N TRP A 73 -5.68 9.01 15.12
CA TRP A 73 -6.37 9.10 13.84
C TRP A 73 -7.89 9.01 13.93
N ALA A 74 -8.46 9.23 15.11
CA ALA A 74 -9.91 9.25 15.33
C ALA A 74 -10.66 10.19 14.38
N LYS A 75 -9.99 11.22 13.85
CA LYS A 75 -10.54 12.18 12.88
C LYS A 75 -10.59 11.65 11.44
N CYS A 76 -9.87 10.58 11.12
CA CYS A 76 -9.77 10.00 9.77
C CYS A 76 -10.80 8.89 9.51
N GLY A 77 -11.73 8.63 10.44
CA GLY A 77 -12.79 7.63 10.29
C GLY A 77 -12.41 6.26 10.86
N MET A 78 -13.03 5.20 10.33
CA MET A 78 -12.86 3.85 10.83
C MET A 78 -11.52 3.25 10.33
N LEU A 79 -10.77 2.70 11.29
CA LEU A 79 -9.40 2.20 11.10
C LEU A 79 -9.39 0.69 11.26
N GLN A 80 -8.78 -0.02 10.30
CA GLN A 80 -8.47 -1.44 10.44
C GLN A 80 -6.96 -1.59 10.64
N ILE A 81 -6.54 -2.16 11.76
CA ILE A 81 -5.13 -2.32 12.11
C ILE A 81 -4.79 -3.81 12.12
N SER A 82 -3.79 -4.21 11.33
CA SER A 82 -3.29 -5.57 11.26
C SER A 82 -1.82 -5.59 11.69
N SER A 83 -1.42 -6.55 12.55
CA SER A 83 -0.01 -6.74 12.90
C SER A 83 0.74 -7.47 11.81
N LEU A 84 1.90 -6.93 11.43
CA LEU A 84 2.87 -7.57 10.54
C LEU A 84 4.10 -8.03 11.34
N SER A 85 4.95 -8.82 10.69
CA SER A 85 6.26 -9.23 11.20
C SER A 85 7.15 -8.02 11.53
N TYR A 86 8.16 -8.21 12.38
CA TYR A 86 9.18 -7.18 12.68
C TYR A 86 8.65 -5.85 13.24
N SER A 87 7.57 -5.90 14.02
CA SER A 87 6.96 -4.70 14.65
C SER A 87 6.46 -3.66 13.65
N PHE A 88 6.04 -4.12 12.47
CA PHE A 88 5.28 -3.33 11.52
C PHE A 88 3.78 -3.53 11.74
N TYR A 89 3.00 -2.52 11.38
CA TYR A 89 1.54 -2.54 11.46
C TYR A 89 0.98 -2.00 10.15
N ALA A 90 0.02 -2.69 9.56
CA ALA A 90 -0.72 -2.18 8.41
C ALA A 90 -1.98 -1.53 8.94
N VAL A 91 -2.17 -0.27 8.58
CA VAL A 91 -3.30 0.54 8.99
C VAL A 91 -4.09 0.89 7.75
N ARG A 92 -5.28 0.32 7.60
CA ARG A 92 -6.18 0.59 6.48
C ARG A 92 -7.24 1.58 6.93
N PHE A 93 -7.43 2.62 6.13
CA PHE A 93 -8.49 3.60 6.32
C PHE A 93 -9.69 3.13 5.49
N THR A 94 -10.83 2.95 6.13
CA THR A 94 -12.10 2.68 5.44
C THR A 94 -12.84 4.00 5.30
N SER A 95 -12.45 4.80 4.31
CA SER A 95 -13.17 5.99 3.85
C SER A 95 -13.13 6.08 2.34
#